data_AF-A0A0D3JXS2-F1
#
_entry.id   AF-A0A0D3JXS2-F1
#
_cell.length_a   1.000
_cell.length_b   1.000
_cell.length_c   1.000
_cell.angle_alpha   90.00
_cell.angle_beta   90.00
_cell.angle_gamma   90.00
#
_symmetry.space_group_name_H-M   'P 1'
#
loop_
_entity.id
_entity.type
_entity.pdbx_description
1 polymer ?
#
loop_
_entity_poly.entity_id
_entity_poly.type
_entity_poly.pdbx_seq_one_letter_code
_entity_poly.pdbx_strand_id
1 'polypeptide(L)'
;MPLAPALTQSTPQRTAVIGGGIAGLACARRLQQLGHEAVCFDTGKHAPGGRCSSRTWPGGATVDHAAQYATARSASFSALMKELETEGLVKQWPARVVALEGGAAAVPVEGDAVRYVGADGMGGIAAALARGLDVRQDVWVPPNGGITYESDGMWRLRLPSGAGDDCRFDAVVIAHNGKCAERLTSSVPARDVHSLLRTRFAASLPGGGREGGGVFTLNSVYSLAFEAPAGVMPSDFDAAEVRGGPLRWLANNAAKYAPADGGGEVWTALSTGAFGKAHKVPQEQLAGTEAEAEVTAKLLRAVEAAVGLEPEALKPLRTRLQLWGAALPLCRWDDPYVWDAEHRIGIAGDWCAASAEHAATVEGAFSRGAAPVPRAFSRSLLGALLGAFLSGEALANHLAATPAQPAGLSLGADGGRFVPIEGAFGGAPGQPSWVQPAEAGGGRGGGRGGGGRGGGGGGGKRYFAQRLFVHNLPYEWGEARLVDEIEACAGRRSVSAAQVLTSADGLSRGMAKVRMETAEAASEAVRSLDGKTLGGRALRVSLEERRDGGGGGVGRGGGRGRGNGGGRAGRRGGRA
;
A
#
# COMPACT_ATOMS: atom_id res chain seq x y z
N MET A 1 -7.22 -32.55 -36.49
CA MET A 1 -6.93 -31.28 -35.77
C MET A 1 -5.67 -30.69 -36.37
N PRO A 2 -5.64 -29.43 -36.81
CA PRO A 2 -4.39 -28.83 -37.25
C PRO A 2 -3.47 -28.63 -36.04
N LEU A 3 -2.21 -29.01 -36.19
CA LEU A 3 -1.13 -28.73 -35.23
C LEU A 3 -1.07 -27.22 -34.95
N ALA A 4 -0.92 -26.87 -33.68
CA ALA A 4 -0.64 -25.49 -33.28
C ALA A 4 0.59 -24.96 -34.04
N PRO A 5 0.58 -23.69 -34.51
CA PRO A 5 1.72 -23.13 -35.22
C PRO A 5 2.95 -23.15 -34.30
N ALA A 6 4.07 -23.65 -34.82
CA ALA A 6 5.36 -23.61 -34.15
C ALA A 6 5.68 -22.14 -33.84
N LEU A 7 5.88 -21.82 -32.56
CA LEU A 7 6.40 -20.53 -32.12
C LEU A 7 7.72 -20.30 -32.87
N THR A 8 7.76 -19.27 -33.72
CA THR A 8 9.01 -18.80 -34.32
C THR A 8 9.97 -18.48 -33.19
N GLN A 9 11.03 -19.28 -33.02
CA GLN A 9 12.03 -19.06 -31.98
C GLN A 9 12.66 -17.68 -32.20
N SER A 10 12.39 -16.75 -31.29
CA SER A 10 13.09 -15.46 -31.25
C SER A 10 14.58 -15.72 -30.99
N THR A 11 15.46 -14.88 -31.54
CA THR A 11 16.88 -14.95 -31.20
C THR A 11 17.05 -14.79 -29.69
N PRO A 12 17.86 -15.64 -29.03
CA PRO A 12 18.13 -15.50 -27.60
C PRO A 12 18.54 -14.07 -27.27
N GLN A 13 17.90 -13.51 -26.25
CA GLN A 13 18.15 -12.14 -25.78
C GLN A 13 18.81 -12.21 -24.42
N ARG A 14 19.73 -11.31 -24.17
CA ARG A 14 20.42 -11.17 -22.90
C ARG A 14 19.86 -10.01 -22.10
N THR A 15 19.24 -10.33 -20.97
CA THR A 15 18.52 -9.36 -20.14
C THR A 15 19.23 -9.11 -18.81
N ALA A 16 19.45 -7.86 -18.46
CA ALA A 16 19.87 -7.48 -17.11
C ALA A 16 18.64 -7.39 -16.19
N VAL A 17 18.64 -8.13 -15.09
CA VAL A 17 17.58 -8.05 -14.07
C VAL A 17 18.13 -7.40 -12.81
N ILE A 18 17.74 -6.15 -12.55
CA ILE A 18 18.23 -5.35 -11.43
C ILE A 18 17.33 -5.57 -10.21
N GLY A 19 17.81 -6.35 -9.25
CA GLY A 19 17.12 -6.72 -8.01
C GLY A 19 16.85 -8.21 -7.93
N GLY A 20 17.57 -8.93 -7.06
CA GLY A 20 17.40 -10.36 -6.78
C GLY A 20 16.33 -10.66 -5.71
N GLY A 21 15.26 -9.87 -5.65
CA GLY A 21 14.06 -10.25 -4.90
C GLY A 21 13.26 -11.31 -5.66
N ILE A 22 12.14 -11.78 -5.08
CA ILE A 22 11.27 -12.79 -5.72
C ILE A 22 10.85 -12.38 -7.13
N ALA A 23 10.51 -11.11 -7.38
CA ALA A 23 10.12 -10.65 -8.72
C ALA A 23 11.24 -10.79 -9.76
N GLY A 24 12.46 -10.38 -9.41
CA GLY A 24 13.59 -10.46 -10.32
C GLY A 24 14.04 -11.91 -10.55
N LEU A 25 14.08 -12.72 -9.50
CA LEU A 25 14.43 -14.13 -9.62
C LEU A 25 13.37 -14.92 -10.41
N ALA A 26 12.09 -14.65 -10.21
CA ALA A 26 11.01 -15.23 -11.01
C ALA A 26 11.13 -14.83 -12.48
N CYS A 27 11.40 -13.55 -12.75
CA CYS A 27 11.62 -13.05 -14.11
C CYS A 27 12.81 -13.74 -14.78
N ALA A 28 13.97 -13.77 -14.12
CA ALA A 28 15.19 -14.38 -14.65
C ALA A 28 15.04 -15.89 -14.87
N ARG A 29 14.46 -16.63 -13.91
CA ARG A 29 14.14 -18.06 -14.05
C ARG A 29 13.20 -18.30 -15.24
N ARG A 30 12.16 -17.48 -15.38
CA ARG A 30 11.20 -17.64 -16.47
C ARG A 30 11.81 -17.32 -17.84
N LEU A 31 12.66 -16.30 -17.94
CA LEU A 31 13.42 -16.01 -19.16
C LEU A 31 14.33 -17.17 -19.58
N GLN A 32 15.06 -17.77 -18.62
CA GLN A 32 15.90 -18.94 -18.87
C GLN A 32 15.08 -20.15 -19.36
N GLN A 33 13.93 -20.43 -18.73
CA GLN A 33 13.01 -21.48 -19.18
C GLN A 33 12.47 -21.26 -20.60
N LEU A 34 12.43 -20.02 -21.05
CA LEU A 34 11.99 -19.63 -22.40
C LEU A 34 13.15 -19.53 -23.40
N GLY A 35 14.38 -19.87 -23.00
CA GLY A 35 15.56 -19.89 -23.88
C GLY A 35 16.30 -18.55 -23.99
N HIS A 36 16.03 -17.59 -23.11
CA HIS A 36 16.73 -16.31 -23.04
C HIS A 36 17.79 -16.31 -21.93
N GLU A 37 18.82 -15.48 -22.08
CA GLU A 37 19.82 -15.27 -21.05
C GLU A 37 19.35 -14.17 -20.08
N ALA A 38 19.51 -14.40 -18.78
CA ALA A 38 19.21 -13.43 -17.75
C ALA A 38 20.36 -13.37 -16.74
N VAL A 39 20.86 -12.15 -16.50
CA VAL A 39 21.86 -11.88 -15.45
C VAL A 39 21.20 -11.03 -14.38
N CYS A 40 21.05 -11.58 -13.18
CA CYS A 40 20.44 -10.90 -12.05
C CYS A 40 21.51 -10.18 -11.21
N PHE A 41 21.29 -8.92 -10.89
CA PHE A 41 22.18 -8.12 -10.05
C PHE A 41 21.51 -7.84 -8.71
N ASP A 42 22.14 -8.26 -7.61
CA ASP A 42 21.59 -8.09 -6.27
C ASP A 42 22.59 -7.53 -5.27
N THR A 43 22.06 -6.74 -4.34
CA THR A 43 22.85 -6.03 -3.31
C THR A 43 23.08 -6.87 -2.05
N GLY A 44 22.44 -8.03 -1.96
CA GLY A 44 22.61 -8.98 -0.86
C GLY A 44 24.00 -9.58 -0.86
N LYS A 45 24.74 -9.36 0.23
CA LYS A 45 26.12 -9.85 0.41
C LYS A 45 26.25 -11.36 0.51
N HIS A 46 25.26 -12.01 1.14
CA HIS A 46 25.32 -13.45 1.42
C HIS A 46 24.41 -14.26 0.49
N ALA A 47 23.20 -13.78 0.27
CA ALA A 47 22.21 -14.41 -0.61
C ALA A 47 21.34 -13.31 -1.25
N PRO A 48 20.79 -13.55 -2.46
CA PRO A 48 19.68 -12.76 -2.96
C PRO A 48 18.41 -13.02 -2.12
N GLY A 49 17.35 -12.26 -2.39
CA GLY A 49 16.01 -12.50 -1.83
C GLY A 49 15.35 -11.25 -1.26
N GLY A 50 16.09 -10.17 -1.04
CA GLY A 50 15.56 -8.89 -0.56
C GLY A 50 14.70 -9.05 0.71
N ARG A 51 13.41 -8.71 0.61
CA ARG A 51 12.43 -8.83 1.71
C ARG A 51 12.03 -10.28 2.04
N CYS A 52 12.46 -11.26 1.26
CA CYS A 52 12.31 -12.69 1.54
C CYS A 52 13.55 -13.29 2.24
N SER A 53 14.56 -12.48 2.59
CA SER A 53 15.78 -12.98 3.25
C SER A 53 15.55 -13.36 4.72
N SER A 54 16.33 -14.34 5.18
CA SER A 54 16.43 -14.73 6.60
C SER A 54 17.83 -14.42 7.13
N ARG A 55 18.00 -14.47 8.44
CA ARG A 55 19.28 -14.23 9.13
C ARG A 55 19.58 -15.33 10.11
N THR A 56 20.86 -15.65 10.27
CA THR A 56 21.34 -16.45 11.40
C THR A 56 21.47 -15.56 12.63
N TRP A 57 20.87 -16.00 13.72
CA TRP A 57 20.96 -15.40 15.05
C TRP A 57 22.16 -15.98 15.81
N PRO A 58 22.77 -15.23 16.76
CA PRO A 58 23.71 -15.82 17.71
C PRO A 58 23.08 -17.04 18.41
N GLY A 59 23.80 -18.17 18.43
CA GLY A 59 23.25 -19.45 18.92
C GLY A 59 22.48 -20.26 17.86
N GLY A 60 22.67 -19.96 16.57
CA GLY A 60 22.28 -20.85 15.46
C GLY A 60 20.83 -20.72 14.99
N ALA A 61 19.96 -20.02 15.70
CA ALA A 61 18.56 -19.87 15.28
C ALA A 61 18.41 -19.09 13.96
N THR A 62 17.39 -19.45 13.18
CA THR A 62 17.01 -18.73 11.97
C THR A 62 15.96 -17.68 12.29
N VAL A 63 16.13 -16.47 11.74
CA VAL A 63 15.21 -15.34 11.94
C VAL A 63 14.73 -14.82 10.59
N ASP A 64 13.41 -14.88 10.40
CA ASP A 64 12.75 -14.18 9.30
C ASP A 64 12.46 -12.74 9.73
N HIS A 65 13.28 -11.80 9.30
CA HIS A 65 13.22 -10.40 9.72
C HIS A 65 12.31 -9.52 8.83
N ALA A 66 11.68 -10.08 7.81
CA ALA A 66 10.78 -9.36 6.91
C ALA A 66 9.55 -10.20 6.55
N ALA A 67 9.52 -10.84 5.36
CA ALA A 67 8.44 -11.75 4.99
C ALA A 67 8.34 -12.88 6.02
N GLN A 68 7.15 -13.12 6.56
CA GLN A 68 6.95 -14.04 7.68
C GLN A 68 6.49 -15.43 7.24
N TYR A 69 5.76 -15.50 6.14
CA TYR A 69 5.36 -16.71 5.42
C TYR A 69 4.88 -16.33 4.00
N ALA A 70 4.56 -17.31 3.18
CA ALA A 70 3.90 -17.15 1.89
C ALA A 70 2.54 -17.86 1.90
N THR A 71 1.59 -17.38 1.10
CA THR A 71 0.37 -18.14 0.77
C THR A 71 0.32 -18.39 -0.71
N ALA A 72 -0.13 -19.58 -1.12
CA ALA A 72 -0.22 -19.97 -2.52
C ALA A 72 -1.67 -20.00 -2.98
N ARG A 73 -2.01 -19.15 -3.96
CA ARG A 73 -3.39 -19.00 -4.47
C ARG A 73 -3.48 -19.05 -5.99
N SER A 74 -2.42 -18.69 -6.71
CA SER A 74 -2.37 -18.86 -8.17
C SER A 74 -1.93 -20.27 -8.54
N ALA A 75 -2.31 -20.73 -9.72
CA ALA A 75 -1.91 -22.04 -10.22
C ALA A 75 -0.38 -22.17 -10.34
N SER A 76 0.31 -21.17 -10.93
CA SER A 76 1.77 -21.24 -11.13
C SER A 76 2.55 -21.19 -9.82
N PHE A 77 2.16 -20.31 -8.88
CA PHE A 77 2.85 -20.22 -7.59
C PHE A 77 2.54 -21.40 -6.68
N SER A 78 1.33 -21.98 -6.75
CA SER A 78 1.00 -23.21 -6.03
C SER A 78 1.78 -24.41 -6.56
N ALA A 79 1.96 -24.50 -7.89
CA ALA A 79 2.82 -25.51 -8.49
C ALA A 79 4.28 -25.37 -8.01
N LEU A 80 4.81 -24.14 -7.99
CA LEU A 80 6.14 -23.87 -7.43
C LEU A 80 6.23 -24.27 -5.95
N MET A 81 5.29 -23.87 -5.10
CA MET A 81 5.34 -24.22 -3.67
C MET A 81 5.29 -25.73 -3.46
N LYS A 82 4.50 -26.46 -4.26
CA LYS A 82 4.44 -27.93 -4.21
C LYS A 82 5.73 -28.60 -4.70
N GLU A 83 6.36 -28.08 -5.75
CA GLU A 83 7.68 -28.50 -6.22
C GLU A 83 8.70 -28.34 -5.10
N LEU A 84 8.79 -27.14 -4.52
CA LEU A 84 9.72 -26.84 -3.43
C LEU A 84 9.44 -27.65 -2.15
N GLU A 85 8.17 -27.96 -1.85
CA GLU A 85 7.79 -28.80 -0.72
C GLU A 85 8.24 -30.24 -0.94
N THR A 86 8.09 -30.75 -2.16
CA THR A 86 8.57 -32.09 -2.55
C THR A 86 10.09 -32.18 -2.47
N GLU A 87 10.81 -31.09 -2.78
CA GLU A 87 12.27 -30.99 -2.62
C GLU A 87 12.71 -30.75 -1.16
N GLY A 88 11.78 -30.55 -0.22
CA GLY A 88 12.09 -30.26 1.18
C GLY A 88 12.65 -28.87 1.44
N LEU A 89 12.45 -27.91 0.51
CA LEU A 89 12.97 -26.54 0.60
C LEU A 89 11.98 -25.55 1.19
N VAL A 90 10.69 -25.89 1.14
CA VAL A 90 9.63 -25.21 1.88
C VAL A 90 8.84 -26.24 2.67
N LYS A 91 8.14 -25.76 3.70
CA LYS A 91 7.23 -26.56 4.51
C LYS A 91 6.01 -25.74 4.88
N GLN A 92 4.92 -26.43 5.13
CA GLN A 92 3.72 -25.79 5.69
C GLN A 92 3.99 -25.39 7.15
N TRP A 93 3.52 -24.20 7.52
CA TRP A 93 3.60 -23.66 8.87
C TRP A 93 2.21 -23.66 9.51
N PRO A 94 1.86 -24.66 10.33
CA PRO A 94 0.55 -24.80 10.95
C PRO A 94 0.41 -23.88 12.19
N ALA A 95 0.77 -22.61 12.03
CA ALA A 95 0.82 -21.64 13.11
C ALA A 95 -0.55 -21.39 13.76
N ARG A 96 -0.57 -21.34 15.09
CA ARG A 96 -1.66 -20.75 15.88
C ARG A 96 -1.53 -19.23 15.80
N VAL A 97 -2.35 -18.61 14.97
CA VAL A 97 -2.36 -17.15 14.79
C VAL A 97 -3.52 -16.54 15.57
N VAL A 98 -3.25 -15.50 16.34
CA VAL A 98 -4.25 -14.76 17.12
C VAL A 98 -4.30 -13.28 16.74
N ALA A 99 -5.38 -12.59 17.10
CA ALA A 99 -5.49 -11.15 17.08
C ALA A 99 -5.40 -10.62 18.51
N LEU A 100 -4.58 -9.57 18.70
CA LEU A 100 -4.38 -8.88 19.97
C LEU A 100 -4.81 -7.42 19.83
N GLU A 101 -5.66 -6.94 20.74
CA GLU A 101 -6.13 -5.55 20.75
C GLU A 101 -6.14 -5.00 22.17
N GLY A 102 -5.19 -4.10 22.49
CA GLY A 102 -5.24 -3.27 23.70
C GLY A 102 -5.44 -4.01 25.04
N GLY A 103 -4.74 -5.13 25.27
CA GLY A 103 -4.86 -5.92 26.50
C GLY A 103 -6.12 -6.79 26.58
N ALA A 104 -6.93 -6.85 25.53
CA ALA A 104 -8.01 -7.81 25.40
C ALA A 104 -7.47 -9.25 25.24
N ALA A 105 -8.32 -10.23 25.53
CA ALA A 105 -8.00 -11.63 25.34
C ALA A 105 -7.64 -11.93 23.87
N ALA A 106 -6.66 -12.81 23.67
CA ALA A 106 -6.25 -13.26 22.35
C ALA A 106 -7.42 -13.97 21.63
N VAL A 107 -7.72 -13.54 20.40
CA VAL A 107 -8.78 -14.13 19.58
C VAL A 107 -8.15 -14.92 18.44
N PRO A 108 -8.41 -16.24 18.29
CA PRO A 108 -7.91 -17.00 17.15
C PRO A 108 -8.31 -16.38 15.81
N VAL A 109 -7.35 -16.26 14.89
CA VAL A 109 -7.60 -15.81 13.52
C VAL A 109 -8.01 -17.02 12.68
N GLU A 110 -9.28 -17.08 12.31
CA GLU A 110 -9.79 -18.12 11.42
C GLU A 110 -9.30 -17.92 9.98
N GLY A 111 -8.96 -19.03 9.32
CA GLY A 111 -8.57 -19.06 7.91
C GLY A 111 -8.15 -20.46 7.47
N ASP A 112 -8.42 -20.77 6.20
CA ASP A 112 -8.10 -22.05 5.55
C ASP A 112 -6.84 -21.98 4.67
N ALA A 113 -6.25 -20.78 4.52
CA ALA A 113 -5.09 -20.58 3.68
C ALA A 113 -3.85 -21.28 4.25
N VAL A 114 -3.26 -22.18 3.46
CA VAL A 114 -1.97 -22.80 3.78
C VAL A 114 -0.87 -21.74 3.81
N ARG A 115 -0.11 -21.75 4.91
CA ARG A 115 1.06 -20.87 5.12
C ARG A 115 2.32 -21.66 4.82
N TYR A 116 3.17 -21.17 3.94
CA TYR A 116 4.46 -21.77 3.62
C TYR A 116 5.60 -20.95 4.22
N VAL A 117 6.59 -21.63 4.77
CA VAL A 117 7.88 -21.05 5.13
C VAL A 117 8.98 -21.83 4.42
N GLY A 118 10.15 -21.23 4.19
CA GLY A 118 11.31 -22.04 3.76
C GLY A 118 11.69 -23.06 4.83
N ALA A 119 12.36 -24.15 4.49
CA ALA A 119 12.71 -25.19 5.46
C ALA A 119 13.63 -24.65 6.58
N ASP A 120 14.63 -23.85 6.17
CA ASP A 120 15.69 -23.25 7.00
C ASP A 120 15.64 -21.71 6.96
N GLY A 121 14.46 -21.13 6.76
CA GLY A 121 14.27 -19.69 6.60
C GLY A 121 13.59 -19.33 5.29
N MET A 122 12.81 -18.25 5.30
CA MET A 122 12.23 -17.66 4.08
C MET A 122 13.23 -17.42 2.95
N GLY A 123 14.51 -17.20 3.26
CA GLY A 123 15.57 -17.07 2.27
C GLY A 123 15.69 -18.29 1.33
N GLY A 124 15.29 -19.48 1.79
CA GLY A 124 15.30 -20.71 1.00
C GLY A 124 14.43 -20.64 -0.26
N ILE A 125 13.31 -19.90 -0.23
CA ILE A 125 12.45 -19.70 -1.40
C ILE A 125 13.19 -18.92 -2.49
N ALA A 126 13.88 -17.84 -2.10
CA ALA A 126 14.68 -17.05 -3.03
C ALA A 126 15.87 -17.85 -3.55
N ALA A 127 16.56 -18.60 -2.69
CA ALA A 127 17.67 -19.46 -3.09
C ALA A 127 17.22 -20.53 -4.12
N ALA A 128 16.04 -21.12 -3.94
CA ALA A 128 15.49 -22.10 -4.89
C ALA A 128 15.14 -21.47 -6.25
N LEU A 129 14.62 -20.23 -6.27
CA LEU A 129 14.39 -19.50 -7.51
C LEU A 129 15.70 -19.11 -8.21
N ALA A 130 16.76 -18.85 -7.44
CA ALA A 130 18.07 -18.48 -7.96
C ALA A 130 18.89 -19.65 -8.52
N ARG A 131 18.48 -20.91 -8.27
CA ARG A 131 19.22 -22.10 -8.68
C ARG A 131 19.40 -22.15 -10.19
N GLY A 132 20.66 -22.21 -10.64
CA GLY A 132 21.00 -22.29 -12.07
C GLY A 132 20.97 -20.95 -12.81
N LEU A 133 20.72 -19.83 -12.13
CA LEU A 133 20.77 -18.48 -12.71
C LEU A 133 22.16 -17.85 -12.52
N ASP A 134 22.54 -16.95 -13.44
CA ASP A 134 23.65 -16.02 -13.22
C ASP A 134 23.17 -14.89 -12.29
N VAL A 135 23.46 -15.03 -11.00
CA VAL A 135 23.16 -14.01 -9.97
C VAL A 135 24.46 -13.38 -9.47
N ARG A 136 24.68 -12.12 -9.81
CA ARG A 136 25.80 -11.31 -9.33
C ARG A 136 25.43 -10.59 -8.04
N GLN A 137 25.94 -11.13 -6.93
CA GLN A 137 25.69 -10.66 -5.57
C GLN A 137 26.71 -9.63 -5.10
N ASP A 138 26.39 -8.90 -4.03
CA ASP A 138 27.15 -7.73 -3.56
C ASP A 138 27.43 -6.70 -4.68
N VAL A 139 26.53 -6.66 -5.67
CA VAL A 139 26.62 -5.73 -6.80
C VAL A 139 25.54 -4.67 -6.65
N TRP A 140 25.99 -3.45 -6.36
CA TRP A 140 25.14 -2.28 -6.35
C TRP A 140 25.13 -1.61 -7.72
N VAL A 141 24.01 -1.70 -8.44
CA VAL A 141 23.78 -0.89 -9.64
C VAL A 141 23.39 0.53 -9.18
N PRO A 142 24.21 1.57 -9.45
CA PRO A 142 23.95 2.92 -8.96
C PRO A 142 22.58 3.43 -9.42
N PRO A 143 21.69 3.87 -8.51
CA PRO A 143 20.40 4.38 -8.92
C PRO A 143 20.48 5.60 -9.82
N ASN A 144 21.57 6.37 -9.77
CA ASN A 144 21.79 7.48 -10.70
C ASN A 144 22.88 7.07 -11.69
N GLY A 145 22.50 6.91 -12.96
CA GLY A 145 23.45 6.59 -14.03
C GLY A 145 24.01 5.16 -14.00
N GLY A 146 23.50 4.24 -13.17
CA GLY A 146 23.93 2.84 -13.18
C GLY A 146 23.52 2.09 -14.44
N ILE A 147 22.56 2.61 -15.21
CA ILE A 147 22.18 2.12 -16.53
C ILE A 147 22.32 3.23 -17.57
N THR A 148 22.71 2.87 -18.79
CA THR A 148 22.83 3.78 -19.93
C THR A 148 22.35 3.06 -21.19
N TYR A 149 21.53 3.74 -21.99
CA TYR A 149 21.12 3.25 -23.31
C TYR A 149 22.11 3.79 -24.35
N GLU A 150 22.76 2.89 -25.08
CA GLU A 150 23.79 3.23 -26.07
C GLU A 150 23.18 3.49 -27.45
N SER A 151 23.93 4.16 -28.32
CA SER A 151 23.46 4.56 -29.65
C SER A 151 23.18 3.39 -30.60
N ASP A 152 23.68 2.20 -30.28
CA ASP A 152 23.43 0.97 -31.04
C ASP A 152 22.24 0.16 -30.51
N GLY A 153 21.46 0.72 -29.58
CA GLY A 153 20.24 0.11 -29.06
C GLY A 153 20.45 -0.86 -27.91
N MET A 154 21.68 -0.98 -27.39
CA MET A 154 22.02 -1.85 -26.25
C MET A 154 22.02 -1.08 -24.93
N TRP A 155 21.73 -1.78 -23.84
CA TRP A 155 21.92 -1.26 -22.49
C TRP A 155 23.31 -1.58 -21.96
N ARG A 156 23.94 -0.63 -21.29
CA ARG A 156 25.13 -0.85 -20.48
C ARG A 156 24.85 -0.60 -19.00
N LEU A 157 25.23 -1.57 -18.16
CA LEU A 157 25.29 -1.39 -16.71
C LEU A 157 26.66 -0.85 -16.31
N ARG A 158 26.67 0.21 -15.50
CA ARG A 158 27.88 0.71 -14.84
C ARG A 158 27.94 0.17 -13.43
N LEU A 159 28.82 -0.79 -13.22
CA LEU A 159 29.05 -1.40 -11.91
C LEU A 159 30.26 -0.73 -11.23
N PRO A 160 30.35 -0.78 -9.89
CA PRO A 160 31.58 -0.44 -9.18
C PRO A 160 32.78 -1.25 -9.73
N SER A 161 33.97 -0.66 -9.70
CA SER A 161 35.20 -1.28 -10.23
C SER A 161 35.41 -2.70 -9.68
N GLY A 162 35.58 -3.68 -10.56
CA GLY A 162 35.83 -5.09 -10.19
C GLY A 162 34.63 -6.03 -10.29
N ALA A 163 33.43 -5.54 -10.65
CA ALA A 163 32.19 -6.35 -10.71
C ALA A 163 31.86 -6.99 -12.08
N GLY A 164 32.81 -7.01 -13.03
CA GLY A 164 32.75 -7.78 -14.28
C GLY A 164 32.90 -6.96 -15.57
N ASP A 165 33.51 -7.57 -16.58
CA ASP A 165 33.94 -6.90 -17.83
C ASP A 165 32.85 -6.82 -18.92
N ASP A 166 31.85 -7.72 -18.89
CA ASP A 166 30.71 -7.68 -19.80
C ASP A 166 29.40 -7.30 -19.07
N CYS A 167 28.95 -6.09 -19.34
CA CYS A 167 27.75 -5.46 -18.78
C CYS A 167 26.83 -4.91 -19.88
N ARG A 168 26.82 -5.51 -21.08
CA ARG A 168 25.93 -5.13 -22.18
C ARG A 168 24.73 -6.08 -22.31
N PHE A 169 23.55 -5.53 -22.55
CA PHE A 169 22.29 -6.26 -22.53
C PHE A 169 21.32 -5.74 -23.60
N ASP A 170 20.52 -6.64 -24.18
CA ASP A 170 19.45 -6.29 -25.12
C ASP A 170 18.26 -5.65 -24.41
N ALA A 171 18.06 -5.95 -23.13
CA ALA A 171 16.94 -5.45 -22.33
C ALA A 171 17.35 -5.26 -20.86
N VAL A 172 16.63 -4.39 -20.17
CA VAL A 172 16.76 -4.17 -18.72
C VAL A 172 15.41 -4.40 -18.05
N VAL A 173 15.39 -5.25 -17.03
CA VAL A 173 14.28 -5.39 -16.10
C VAL A 173 14.69 -4.79 -14.77
N ILE A 174 13.90 -3.84 -14.27
CA ILE A 174 14.06 -3.30 -12.92
C ILE A 174 13.06 -4.00 -12.01
N ALA A 175 13.57 -4.89 -11.17
CA ALA A 175 12.82 -5.65 -10.17
C ALA A 175 13.15 -5.15 -8.75
N HIS A 176 13.07 -3.83 -8.55
CA HIS A 176 13.49 -3.14 -7.34
C HIS A 176 12.32 -2.36 -6.69
N ASN A 177 12.52 -1.83 -5.48
CA ASN A 177 11.59 -0.86 -4.91
C ASN A 177 11.43 0.36 -5.84
N GLY A 178 10.24 0.96 -5.85
CA GLY A 178 9.92 2.05 -6.77
C GLY A 178 10.84 3.26 -6.67
N LYS A 179 11.40 3.59 -5.49
CA LYS A 179 12.34 4.72 -5.35
C LYS A 179 13.62 4.48 -6.15
N CYS A 180 14.17 3.27 -6.10
CA CYS A 180 15.33 2.93 -6.92
C CYS A 180 14.96 2.84 -8.40
N ALA A 181 13.79 2.31 -8.74
CA ALA A 181 13.31 2.25 -10.12
C ALA A 181 13.15 3.65 -10.74
N GLU A 182 12.56 4.59 -10.00
CA GLU A 182 12.46 6.00 -10.38
C GLU A 182 13.82 6.62 -10.67
N ARG A 183 14.79 6.40 -9.77
CA ARG A 183 16.13 6.95 -9.92
C ARG A 183 16.87 6.35 -11.12
N LEU A 184 16.83 5.03 -11.27
CA LEU A 184 17.48 4.31 -12.37
C LEU A 184 17.01 4.81 -13.74
N THR A 185 15.74 5.19 -13.83
CA THR A 185 15.11 5.68 -15.07
C THR A 185 15.23 7.20 -15.27
N SER A 186 15.80 7.94 -14.32
CA SER A 186 15.84 9.41 -14.36
C SER A 186 16.67 10.00 -15.52
N SER A 187 17.69 9.27 -15.98
CA SER A 187 18.64 9.72 -17.01
C SER A 187 18.60 8.89 -18.28
N VAL A 188 17.63 7.99 -18.43
CA VAL A 188 17.49 7.11 -19.60
C VAL A 188 16.44 7.66 -20.57
N PRO A 189 16.44 7.24 -21.84
CA PRO A 189 15.50 7.78 -22.83
C PRO A 189 14.04 7.32 -22.66
N ALA A 190 13.76 6.26 -21.89
CA ALA A 190 12.41 5.81 -21.52
C ALA A 190 11.71 6.77 -20.53
N ARG A 191 11.32 7.96 -21.01
CA ARG A 191 10.75 9.05 -20.19
C ARG A 191 9.36 8.73 -19.65
N ASP A 192 8.58 7.94 -20.37
CA ASP A 192 7.23 7.55 -19.93
C ASP A 192 7.31 6.60 -18.73
N VAL A 193 8.21 5.60 -18.79
CA VAL A 193 8.49 4.72 -17.64
C VAL A 193 8.94 5.54 -16.43
N HIS A 194 9.89 6.46 -16.61
CA HIS A 194 10.33 7.32 -15.50
C HIS A 194 9.18 8.15 -14.90
N SER A 195 8.31 8.69 -15.76
CA SER A 195 7.18 9.51 -15.33
C SER A 195 6.16 8.72 -14.52
N LEU A 196 5.95 7.43 -14.85
CA LEU A 196 5.13 6.52 -14.05
C LEU A 196 5.74 6.23 -12.67
N LEU A 197 7.06 6.16 -12.58
CA LEU A 197 7.74 5.71 -11.36
C LEU A 197 7.87 6.77 -10.26
N ARG A 198 7.35 7.99 -10.45
CA ARG A 198 7.48 9.06 -9.45
C ARG A 198 6.99 8.61 -8.07
N THR A 199 7.89 8.59 -7.09
CA THR A 199 7.60 8.03 -5.77
C THR A 199 7.34 9.08 -4.70
N ARG A 200 6.47 8.73 -3.75
CA ARG A 200 6.23 9.49 -2.51
C ARG A 200 6.25 8.56 -1.31
N PHE A 201 6.81 9.04 -0.20
CA PHE A 201 6.75 8.34 1.07
C PHE A 201 5.66 8.94 1.96
N ALA A 202 4.73 8.11 2.43
CA ALA A 202 3.65 8.54 3.32
C ALA A 202 3.16 7.37 4.18
N ALA A 203 2.41 7.69 5.25
CA ALA A 203 1.72 6.69 6.07
C ALA A 203 0.33 6.39 5.51
N SER A 204 -0.25 7.31 4.75
CA SER A 204 -1.55 7.19 4.07
C SER A 204 -1.43 7.75 2.66
N LEU A 205 -2.39 7.43 1.80
CA LEU A 205 -2.47 8.03 0.46
C LEU A 205 -2.72 9.55 0.55
N PRO A 206 -2.22 10.36 -0.39
CA PRO A 206 -2.50 11.79 -0.45
C PRO A 206 -4.01 12.09 -0.60
N GLY A 207 -4.58 12.95 0.24
CA GLY A 207 -5.94 13.45 0.07
C GLY A 207 -6.04 14.44 -1.10
N GLY A 208 -7.11 14.39 -1.90
CA GLY A 208 -7.27 15.29 -3.05
C GLY A 208 -8.11 14.80 -4.23
N GLY A 209 -8.95 13.77 -4.07
CA GLY A 209 -9.99 13.45 -5.05
C GLY A 209 -9.54 12.76 -6.34
N ARG A 210 -8.27 12.35 -6.46
CA ARG A 210 -7.87 11.29 -7.39
C ARG A 210 -7.36 10.12 -6.58
N GLU A 211 -8.19 9.09 -6.42
CA GLU A 211 -7.72 7.75 -6.08
C GLU A 211 -6.56 7.42 -7.03
N GLY A 212 -5.37 7.13 -6.49
CA GLY A 212 -4.26 6.70 -7.34
C GLY A 212 -3.65 7.76 -8.26
N GLY A 213 -3.75 9.05 -7.93
CA GLY A 213 -3.08 10.11 -8.69
C GLY A 213 -1.62 9.74 -8.97
N GLY A 214 -1.21 9.72 -10.24
CA GLY A 214 -0.02 9.05 -10.83
C GLY A 214 1.32 9.17 -10.08
N VAL A 215 1.36 8.68 -8.86
CA VAL A 215 2.44 8.78 -7.89
C VAL A 215 2.41 7.51 -7.06
N PHE A 216 3.47 6.73 -7.17
CA PHE A 216 3.67 5.53 -6.38
C PHE A 216 3.91 5.91 -4.92
N THR A 217 3.14 5.35 -3.99
CA THR A 217 3.24 5.69 -2.56
C THR A 217 3.73 4.50 -1.75
N LEU A 218 4.80 4.72 -0.98
CA LEU A 218 5.46 3.72 -0.14
C LEU A 218 5.43 4.11 1.34
N ASN A 219 5.49 3.12 2.23
CA ASN A 219 5.68 3.34 3.65
C ASN A 219 7.04 2.82 4.16
N SER A 220 7.33 3.14 5.42
CA SER A 220 8.50 2.64 6.14
C SER A 220 8.03 1.81 7.34
N VAL A 221 8.69 0.69 7.60
CA VAL A 221 8.34 -0.24 8.69
C VAL A 221 9.61 -0.65 9.43
N TYR A 222 9.55 -0.69 10.76
CA TYR A 222 10.59 -1.29 11.58
C TYR A 222 10.34 -2.77 11.77
N SER A 223 11.41 -3.55 11.71
CA SER A 223 11.46 -4.95 12.12
C SER A 223 12.40 -5.06 13.30
N LEU A 224 11.86 -5.51 14.44
CA LEU A 224 12.63 -5.80 15.64
C LEU A 224 12.67 -7.31 15.84
N ALA A 225 13.87 -7.89 15.75
CA ALA A 225 14.13 -9.22 16.23
C ALA A 225 14.63 -9.15 17.68
N PHE A 226 14.09 -9.97 18.57
CA PHE A 226 14.51 -10.02 19.96
C PHE A 226 14.46 -11.44 20.51
N GLU A 227 15.37 -11.74 21.45
CA GLU A 227 15.44 -13.01 22.13
C GLU A 227 14.82 -12.88 23.52
N ALA A 228 13.69 -13.53 23.73
CA ALA A 228 12.98 -13.53 25.00
C ALA A 228 13.55 -14.61 25.94
N PRO A 229 13.67 -14.34 27.24
CA PRO A 229 13.97 -15.38 28.22
C PRO A 229 12.89 -16.47 28.21
N ALA A 230 13.30 -17.71 28.47
CA ALA A 230 12.39 -18.86 28.45
C ALA A 230 11.19 -18.67 29.39
N GLY A 231 9.99 -18.93 28.89
CA GLY A 231 8.73 -18.84 29.65
C GLY A 231 8.19 -17.43 29.88
N VAL A 232 8.84 -16.38 29.37
CA VAL A 232 8.34 -15.00 29.49
C VAL A 232 7.26 -14.68 28.45
N MET A 233 7.45 -15.16 27.21
CA MET A 233 6.47 -14.96 26.15
C MET A 233 5.31 -15.97 26.25
N PRO A 234 4.10 -15.61 25.81
CA PRO A 234 2.98 -16.55 25.78
C PRO A 234 3.26 -17.75 24.88
N SER A 235 2.76 -18.93 25.30
CA SER A 235 2.93 -20.20 24.59
C SER A 235 1.64 -20.70 23.91
N ASP A 236 0.55 -19.95 24.03
CA ASP A 236 -0.78 -20.26 23.48
C ASP A 236 -0.93 -19.89 22.01
N PHE A 237 -0.04 -19.04 21.47
CA PHE A 237 0.02 -18.71 20.05
C PHE A 237 1.45 -18.70 19.52
N ASP A 238 1.59 -18.86 18.20
CA ASP A 238 2.87 -18.84 17.49
C ASP A 238 3.09 -17.50 16.78
N ALA A 239 2.00 -16.79 16.47
CA ALA A 239 2.03 -15.45 15.91
C ALA A 239 0.77 -14.66 16.26
N ALA A 240 0.88 -13.33 16.19
CA ALA A 240 -0.20 -12.42 16.47
C ALA A 240 -0.30 -11.25 15.46
N GLU A 241 -1.52 -10.96 15.03
CA GLU A 241 -1.89 -9.67 14.47
C GLU A 241 -2.15 -8.68 15.62
N VAL A 242 -1.44 -7.56 15.65
CA VAL A 242 -1.53 -6.59 16.75
C VAL A 242 -2.28 -5.33 16.31
N ARG A 243 -3.23 -4.86 17.13
CA ARG A 243 -4.07 -3.67 16.91
C ARG A 243 -3.90 -2.65 18.04
N GLY A 244 -4.25 -1.40 17.74
CA GLY A 244 -4.31 -0.33 18.75
C GLY A 244 -2.96 0.25 19.18
N GLY A 245 -1.87 0.01 18.45
CA GLY A 245 -0.53 0.43 18.87
C GLY A 245 0.48 0.55 17.73
N PRO A 246 1.79 0.65 18.07
CA PRO A 246 2.86 0.83 17.09
C PRO A 246 3.26 -0.49 16.39
N LEU A 247 2.76 -1.63 16.85
CA LEU A 247 2.98 -2.95 16.24
C LEU A 247 1.83 -3.31 15.30
N ARG A 248 2.15 -4.14 14.31
CA ARG A 248 1.17 -4.78 13.44
C ARG A 248 1.26 -6.30 13.46
N TRP A 249 2.46 -6.85 13.68
CA TRP A 249 2.69 -8.28 13.65
C TRP A 249 3.73 -8.70 14.67
N LEU A 250 3.55 -9.89 15.22
CA LEU A 250 4.48 -10.58 16.10
C LEU A 250 4.53 -12.06 15.69
N ALA A 251 5.71 -12.66 15.59
CA ALA A 251 5.83 -14.11 15.36
C ALA A 251 7.04 -14.72 16.06
N ASN A 252 6.87 -15.93 16.56
CA ASN A 252 7.91 -16.76 17.14
C ASN A 252 8.66 -17.50 16.02
N ASN A 253 9.97 -17.24 15.86
CA ASN A 253 10.76 -17.96 14.87
C ASN A 253 11.06 -19.41 15.29
N ALA A 254 11.07 -19.72 16.58
CA ALA A 254 11.20 -21.10 17.07
C ALA A 254 9.96 -21.96 16.79
N ALA A 255 8.80 -21.34 16.52
CA ALA A 255 7.62 -22.04 16.02
C ALA A 255 7.71 -22.36 14.52
N LYS A 256 8.69 -21.76 13.80
CA LYS A 256 8.96 -22.03 12.37
C LYS A 256 10.16 -22.96 12.19
N TYR A 257 11.19 -22.80 13.03
CA TYR A 257 12.51 -23.40 12.88
C TYR A 257 13.02 -23.97 14.21
N ALA A 258 14.21 -24.58 14.21
CA ALA A 258 14.86 -24.98 15.44
C ALA A 258 15.10 -23.76 16.37
N PRO A 259 14.94 -23.91 17.70
CA PRO A 259 15.24 -22.85 18.67
C PRO A 259 16.73 -22.53 18.72
N ALA A 260 17.08 -21.41 19.36
CA ALA A 260 18.48 -21.06 19.61
C ALA A 260 19.11 -21.98 20.66
N ASP A 261 20.42 -22.19 20.56
CA ASP A 261 21.22 -22.80 21.61
C ASP A 261 20.98 -22.09 22.95
N GLY A 262 20.65 -22.83 24.00
CA GLY A 262 20.37 -22.26 25.33
C GLY A 262 18.90 -21.98 25.64
N GLY A 263 17.97 -22.30 24.73
CA GLY A 263 16.53 -22.37 25.03
C GLY A 263 15.77 -21.03 25.03
N GLY A 264 16.41 -19.93 24.60
CA GLY A 264 15.74 -18.65 24.36
C GLY A 264 14.89 -18.67 23.09
N GLU A 265 13.76 -17.99 23.10
CA GLU A 265 12.88 -17.87 21.93
C GLU A 265 13.16 -16.58 21.17
N VAL A 266 13.42 -16.68 19.86
CA VAL A 266 13.65 -15.49 19.03
C VAL A 266 12.37 -15.08 18.32
N TRP A 267 11.89 -13.89 18.63
CA TRP A 267 10.66 -13.32 18.11
C TRP A 267 10.95 -12.21 17.09
N THR A 268 10.02 -11.99 16.16
CA THR A 268 10.05 -10.87 15.22
C THR A 268 8.79 -10.03 15.38
N ALA A 269 8.97 -8.75 15.71
CA ALA A 269 7.92 -7.75 15.80
C ALA A 269 8.04 -6.75 14.64
N LEU A 270 6.94 -6.55 13.89
CA LEU A 270 6.88 -5.58 12.80
C LEU A 270 6.01 -4.39 13.21
N SER A 271 6.52 -3.18 12.98
CA SER A 271 5.81 -1.94 13.29
C SER A 271 4.70 -1.64 12.29
N THR A 272 3.81 -0.72 12.65
CA THR A 272 2.93 -0.06 11.69
C THR A 272 3.72 0.90 10.80
N GLY A 273 3.17 1.21 9.61
CA GLY A 273 3.72 2.24 8.72
C GLY A 273 3.62 3.66 9.30
N ALA A 274 2.61 3.91 10.14
CA ALA A 274 2.46 5.17 10.86
C ALA A 274 3.64 5.37 11.84
N PHE A 275 3.96 4.35 12.62
CA PHE A 275 5.12 4.36 13.52
C PHE A 275 6.43 4.52 12.74
N GLY A 276 6.62 3.74 11.69
CA GLY A 276 7.83 3.83 10.87
C GLY A 276 8.02 5.19 10.19
N LYS A 277 6.94 5.90 9.82
CA LYS A 277 7.01 7.28 9.34
C LYS A 277 7.38 8.26 10.45
N ALA A 278 6.77 8.14 11.63
CA ALA A 278 6.99 9.05 12.75
C ALA A 278 8.43 8.96 13.30
N HIS A 279 9.05 7.79 13.21
CA HIS A 279 10.39 7.50 13.72
C HIS A 279 11.42 7.26 12.61
N LYS A 280 11.17 7.76 11.39
CA LYS A 280 12.07 7.50 10.25
C LYS A 280 13.41 8.21 10.43
N VAL A 281 14.51 7.46 10.28
CA VAL A 281 15.89 7.98 10.25
C VAL A 281 16.62 7.52 8.98
N PRO A 282 17.77 8.12 8.62
CA PRO A 282 18.65 7.57 7.59
C PRO A 282 19.03 6.13 7.95
N GLN A 283 18.74 5.18 7.06
CA GLN A 283 18.88 3.75 7.34
C GLN A 283 20.35 3.35 7.56
N GLU A 284 21.25 3.95 6.78
CA GLU A 284 22.70 3.79 6.82
C GLU A 284 23.33 4.22 8.15
N GLN A 285 22.59 4.93 9.00
CA GLN A 285 23.05 5.47 10.28
C GLN A 285 22.25 4.93 11.46
N LEU A 286 21.39 3.93 11.30
CA LEU A 286 20.56 3.47 12.44
C LEU A 286 21.42 2.77 13.52
N ALA A 287 22.33 1.90 13.11
CA ALA A 287 23.08 1.05 14.04
C ALA A 287 23.99 1.85 14.99
N GLY A 288 23.88 1.60 16.29
CA GLY A 288 24.67 2.24 17.35
C GLY A 288 24.21 3.64 17.71
N THR A 289 23.03 4.08 17.27
CA THR A 289 22.52 5.43 17.55
C THR A 289 21.50 5.48 18.69
N GLU A 290 21.29 6.66 19.24
CA GLU A 290 20.22 6.94 20.20
C GLU A 290 18.84 6.60 19.61
N ALA A 291 18.63 6.84 18.31
CA ALA A 291 17.40 6.49 17.63
C ALA A 291 17.14 4.97 17.61
N GLU A 292 18.17 4.14 17.45
CA GLU A 292 18.01 2.68 17.56
C GLU A 292 17.58 2.27 18.97
N ALA A 293 18.22 2.84 20.00
CA ALA A 293 17.87 2.54 21.40
C ALA A 293 16.42 2.97 21.71
N GLU A 294 16.04 4.19 21.31
CA GLU A 294 14.70 4.75 21.53
C GLU A 294 13.62 3.92 20.82
N VAL A 295 13.82 3.61 19.53
CA VAL A 295 12.85 2.84 18.75
C VAL A 295 12.75 1.41 19.27
N THR A 296 13.88 0.79 19.62
CA THR A 296 13.89 -0.55 20.22
C THR A 296 13.10 -0.58 21.52
N ALA A 297 13.35 0.37 22.43
CA ALA A 297 12.60 0.48 23.68
C ALA A 297 11.09 0.64 23.43
N LYS A 298 10.69 1.53 22.51
CA LYS A 298 9.27 1.74 22.16
C LYS A 298 8.60 0.49 21.61
N LEU A 299 9.28 -0.28 20.75
CA LEU A 299 8.75 -1.51 20.18
C LEU A 299 8.68 -2.63 21.23
N LEU A 300 9.66 -2.76 22.12
CA LEU A 300 9.61 -3.71 23.23
C LEU A 300 8.45 -3.41 24.19
N ARG A 301 8.23 -2.13 24.54
CA ARG A 301 7.05 -1.71 25.32
C ARG A 301 5.74 -2.09 24.66
N ALA A 302 5.69 -1.96 23.34
CA ALA A 302 4.51 -2.32 22.59
C ALA A 302 4.31 -3.84 22.51
N VAL A 303 5.37 -4.64 22.49
CA VAL A 303 5.29 -6.10 22.64
C VAL A 303 4.71 -6.42 24.01
N GLU A 304 5.30 -5.88 25.08
CA GLU A 304 4.84 -6.08 26.47
C GLU A 304 3.34 -5.78 26.61
N ALA A 305 2.92 -4.60 26.15
CA ALA A 305 1.52 -4.19 26.18
C ALA A 305 0.61 -5.08 25.32
N ALA A 306 1.07 -5.54 24.16
CA ALA A 306 0.28 -6.38 23.27
C ALA A 306 0.03 -7.77 23.87
N VAL A 307 1.01 -8.33 24.58
CA VAL A 307 0.92 -9.68 25.18
C VAL A 307 0.50 -9.66 26.66
N GLY A 308 0.16 -8.49 27.21
CA GLY A 308 -0.30 -8.36 28.59
C GLY A 308 0.79 -8.53 29.65
N LEU A 309 2.05 -8.26 29.29
CA LEU A 309 3.16 -8.23 30.23
C LEU A 309 3.26 -6.86 30.92
N GLU A 310 3.67 -6.88 32.20
CA GLU A 310 4.01 -5.65 32.91
C GLU A 310 5.19 -4.93 32.24
N PRO A 311 5.25 -3.59 32.32
CA PRO A 311 6.39 -2.84 31.83
C PRO A 311 7.71 -3.38 32.44
N GLU A 312 8.68 -3.70 31.58
CA GLU A 312 10.04 -4.18 31.89
C GLU A 312 10.10 -5.64 32.26
N ALA A 313 9.00 -6.38 32.07
CA ALA A 313 9.00 -7.82 32.28
C ALA A 313 9.77 -8.57 31.19
N LEU A 314 9.81 -8.08 29.94
CA LEU A 314 10.36 -8.85 28.82
C LEU A 314 11.88 -9.08 28.92
N LYS A 315 12.63 -8.05 29.32
CA LYS A 315 14.10 -8.05 29.49
C LYS A 315 14.82 -8.90 28.42
N PRO A 316 14.76 -8.53 27.13
CA PRO A 316 15.30 -9.37 26.07
C PRO A 316 16.81 -9.58 26.24
N LEU A 317 17.27 -10.80 25.98
CA LEU A 317 18.68 -11.17 26.07
C LEU A 317 19.51 -10.49 24.97
N ARG A 318 18.91 -10.34 23.78
CA ARG A 318 19.50 -9.73 22.60
C ARG A 318 18.42 -9.06 21.76
N THR A 319 18.77 -8.01 21.04
CA THR A 319 17.88 -7.31 20.12
C THR A 319 18.60 -6.93 18.84
N ARG A 320 17.87 -6.86 17.72
CA ARG A 320 18.36 -6.33 16.45
C ARG A 320 17.23 -5.58 15.75
N LEU A 321 17.45 -4.29 15.51
CA LEU A 321 16.49 -3.43 14.83
C LEU A 321 16.86 -3.25 13.35
N GLN A 322 15.85 -3.18 12.50
CA GLN A 322 16.01 -2.83 11.09
C GLN A 322 14.88 -1.92 10.62
N LEU A 323 15.24 -0.84 9.93
CA LEU A 323 14.31 -0.01 9.19
C LEU A 323 14.21 -0.47 7.72
N TRP A 324 13.01 -0.85 7.30
CA TRP A 324 12.65 -1.01 5.90
C TRP A 324 12.12 0.33 5.37
N GLY A 325 12.99 1.14 4.75
CA GLY A 325 12.64 2.51 4.33
C GLY A 325 11.60 2.59 3.20
N ALA A 326 11.51 1.54 2.38
CA ALA A 326 10.53 1.32 1.31
C ALA A 326 9.93 -0.08 1.49
N ALA A 327 9.26 -0.28 2.63
CA ALA A 327 8.84 -1.60 3.09
C ALA A 327 7.71 -2.16 2.23
N LEU A 328 6.61 -1.41 2.14
CA LEU A 328 5.36 -1.85 1.52
C LEU A 328 4.73 -0.73 0.70
N PRO A 329 4.13 -1.07 -0.46
CA PRO A 329 3.30 -0.14 -1.21
C PRO A 329 2.00 0.20 -0.48
N LEU A 330 1.56 1.45 -0.61
CA LEU A 330 0.20 1.89 -0.23
C LEU A 330 -0.75 1.91 -1.44
N CYS A 331 -0.20 1.89 -2.65
CA CYS A 331 -0.92 1.72 -3.90
C CYS A 331 -0.21 0.69 -4.77
N ARG A 332 -0.97 -0.03 -5.58
CA ARG A 332 -0.44 -0.97 -6.57
C ARG A 332 -0.56 -0.36 -7.97
N TRP A 333 0.33 -0.71 -8.86
CA TRP A 333 0.14 -0.56 -10.29
C TRP A 333 -0.85 -1.66 -10.73
N ASP A 334 -1.96 -1.26 -11.35
CA ASP A 334 -3.13 -2.10 -11.72
C ASP A 334 -2.86 -2.98 -12.95
N ASP A 335 -1.60 -3.32 -13.19
CA ASP A 335 -1.13 -4.25 -14.21
C ASP A 335 0.01 -5.09 -13.63
N PRO A 336 0.27 -6.29 -14.17
CA PRO A 336 1.30 -7.16 -13.65
C PRO A 336 2.73 -6.65 -13.93
N TYR A 337 2.92 -5.74 -14.88
CA TYR A 337 4.23 -5.14 -15.20
C TYR A 337 4.07 -3.84 -15.98
N VAL A 338 5.20 -3.16 -16.24
CA VAL A 338 5.32 -2.04 -17.18
C VAL A 338 6.39 -2.40 -18.21
N TRP A 339 6.18 -2.08 -19.49
CA TRP A 339 7.15 -2.36 -20.56
C TRP A 339 7.27 -1.20 -21.54
N ASP A 340 8.47 -0.72 -21.78
CA ASP A 340 8.78 0.21 -22.88
C ASP A 340 9.42 -0.58 -24.02
N ALA A 341 8.69 -0.72 -25.13
CA ALA A 341 9.13 -1.53 -26.26
C ALA A 341 10.22 -0.85 -27.09
N GLU A 342 10.24 0.48 -27.10
CA GLU A 342 11.20 1.30 -27.87
C GLU A 342 12.62 1.13 -27.33
N HIS A 343 12.78 1.19 -26.01
CA HIS A 343 14.07 1.08 -25.33
C HIS A 343 14.25 -0.27 -24.65
N ARG A 344 13.26 -1.16 -24.72
CA ARG A 344 13.34 -2.52 -24.16
C ARG A 344 13.66 -2.54 -22.66
N ILE A 345 12.95 -1.71 -21.90
CA ILE A 345 13.06 -1.62 -20.44
C ILE A 345 11.73 -1.93 -19.76
N GLY A 346 11.77 -2.80 -18.76
CA GLY A 346 10.59 -3.28 -18.05
C GLY A 346 10.69 -3.12 -16.54
N ILE A 347 9.53 -2.99 -15.89
CA ILE A 347 9.42 -2.93 -14.43
C ILE A 347 8.54 -4.08 -13.93
N ALA A 348 9.03 -4.77 -12.90
CA ALA A 348 8.30 -5.81 -12.18
C ALA A 348 8.48 -5.65 -10.68
N GLY A 349 7.52 -6.13 -9.89
CA GLY A 349 7.59 -6.03 -8.44
C GLY A 349 6.30 -6.44 -7.76
N ASP A 350 6.37 -6.58 -6.44
CA ASP A 350 5.22 -6.86 -5.56
C ASP A 350 4.15 -5.76 -5.60
N TRP A 351 4.52 -4.58 -6.09
CA TRP A 351 3.67 -3.42 -6.28
C TRP A 351 3.09 -3.34 -7.70
N CYS A 352 3.41 -4.28 -8.60
CA CYS A 352 2.76 -4.46 -9.90
C CYS A 352 1.84 -5.68 -9.81
N ALA A 353 0.53 -5.45 -9.74
CA ALA A 353 -0.43 -6.54 -9.58
C ALA A 353 -1.71 -6.20 -10.32
N ALA A 354 -2.15 -7.11 -11.19
CA ALA A 354 -3.40 -6.99 -11.96
C ALA A 354 -4.67 -7.03 -11.08
N SER A 355 -4.56 -7.48 -9.83
CA SER A 355 -5.70 -7.48 -8.90
C SER A 355 -5.26 -7.19 -7.46
N ALA A 356 -6.21 -6.76 -6.62
CA ALA A 356 -5.98 -6.60 -5.18
C ALA A 356 -5.59 -7.91 -4.50
N GLU A 357 -6.02 -9.05 -5.05
CA GLU A 357 -5.69 -10.40 -4.56
C GLU A 357 -4.23 -10.79 -4.82
N HIS A 358 -3.62 -10.23 -5.86
CA HIS A 358 -2.22 -10.43 -6.23
C HIS A 358 -1.31 -9.32 -5.70
N ALA A 359 -1.85 -8.25 -5.13
CA ALA A 359 -1.03 -7.15 -4.60
C ALA A 359 -0.35 -7.56 -3.29
N ALA A 360 0.81 -6.96 -3.02
CA ALA A 360 1.43 -6.95 -1.69
C ALA A 360 0.52 -6.27 -0.67
N THR A 361 -0.53 -6.95 -0.22
CA THR A 361 -1.41 -6.46 0.81
C THR A 361 -0.84 -6.88 2.17
N VAL A 362 -0.71 -5.89 3.05
CA VAL A 362 -0.87 -6.08 4.49
C VAL A 362 -2.33 -5.82 4.75
N GLU A 363 -3.04 -6.79 5.32
CA GLU A 363 -4.47 -6.94 5.05
C GLU A 363 -5.15 -8.05 5.84
N GLY A 364 -4.73 -8.35 7.09
CA GLY A 364 -5.54 -9.09 8.08
C GLY A 364 -6.99 -8.66 7.99
N ALA A 365 -7.93 -9.56 7.68
CA ALA A 365 -9.36 -9.27 7.60
C ALA A 365 -9.84 -8.30 8.69
N PHE A 366 -10.81 -7.44 8.39
CA PHE A 366 -12.05 -7.24 9.16
C PHE A 366 -12.77 -5.97 8.70
N SER A 367 -13.96 -6.19 8.14
CA SER A 367 -15.08 -5.25 8.13
C SER A 367 -15.49 -4.93 9.57
N ARG A 368 -15.83 -3.67 9.85
CA ARG A 368 -16.46 -3.26 11.11
C ARG A 368 -17.92 -3.76 11.15
N GLY A 369 -18.35 -4.30 12.27
CA GLY A 369 -19.78 -4.43 12.60
C GLY A 369 -20.11 -5.66 13.42
N ALA A 370 -20.78 -5.45 14.57
CA ALA A 370 -21.24 -6.48 15.50
C ALA A 370 -22.41 -7.32 14.93
N ALA A 371 -22.16 -8.11 13.87
CA ALA A 371 -23.06 -9.15 13.39
C ALA A 371 -22.26 -10.36 12.90
N PRO A 372 -22.78 -11.60 13.05
CA PRO A 372 -22.08 -12.79 12.57
C PRO A 372 -22.23 -12.84 11.04
N VAL A 373 -21.24 -12.34 10.32
CA VAL A 373 -21.16 -12.50 8.85
C VAL A 373 -20.34 -13.76 8.54
N PRO A 374 -20.80 -14.63 7.62
CA PRO A 374 -20.14 -15.90 7.33
C PRO A 374 -18.86 -15.70 6.50
N ARG A 375 -17.79 -16.40 6.92
CA ARG A 375 -16.61 -16.80 6.12
C ARG A 375 -16.18 -15.82 5.02
N ALA A 376 -15.33 -14.84 5.37
CA ALA A 376 -14.57 -14.09 4.36
C ALA A 376 -13.18 -13.67 4.87
N PHE A 377 -12.22 -14.57 4.61
CA PHE A 377 -10.84 -14.32 4.18
C PHE A 377 -9.97 -13.31 4.94
N SER A 378 -9.18 -13.85 5.88
CA SER A 378 -7.87 -13.34 6.29
C SER A 378 -6.98 -13.11 5.05
N ARG A 379 -6.97 -11.89 4.53
CA ARG A 379 -5.80 -11.35 3.80
C ARG A 379 -4.79 -11.00 4.91
N SER A 380 -3.50 -10.83 4.69
CA SER A 380 -2.50 -10.42 5.70
C SER A 380 -1.20 -10.13 4.96
N LEU A 381 -0.18 -9.60 5.65
CA LEU A 381 1.15 -9.04 5.24
C LEU A 381 2.01 -9.80 4.18
N LEU A 382 1.38 -10.66 3.38
CA LEU A 382 1.85 -12.01 3.01
C LEU A 382 1.47 -12.37 1.56
N GLY A 383 0.79 -11.46 0.84
CA GLY A 383 0.60 -11.53 -0.61
C GLY A 383 1.78 -10.99 -1.43
N ALA A 384 2.79 -10.38 -0.79
CA ALA A 384 3.90 -9.73 -1.49
C ALA A 384 4.76 -10.68 -2.32
N LEU A 385 4.96 -11.93 -1.86
CA LEU A 385 5.77 -12.91 -2.58
C LEU A 385 5.05 -13.45 -3.82
N LEU A 386 3.75 -13.73 -3.69
CA LEU A 386 2.90 -14.16 -4.81
C LEU A 386 2.83 -13.05 -5.88
N GLY A 387 2.54 -11.81 -5.48
CA GLY A 387 2.48 -10.67 -6.40
C GLY A 387 3.80 -10.42 -7.12
N ALA A 388 4.90 -10.44 -6.37
CA ALA A 388 6.24 -10.33 -6.93
C ALA A 388 6.52 -11.42 -7.97
N PHE A 389 6.22 -12.68 -7.63
CA PHE A 389 6.42 -13.83 -8.51
C PHE A 389 5.62 -13.70 -9.81
N LEU A 390 4.31 -13.42 -9.71
CA LEU A 390 3.43 -13.26 -10.87
C LEU A 390 3.84 -12.08 -11.75
N SER A 391 4.25 -10.97 -11.16
CA SER A 391 4.76 -9.81 -11.89
C SER A 391 6.01 -10.15 -12.70
N GLY A 392 6.97 -10.85 -12.08
CA GLY A 392 8.20 -11.31 -12.74
C GLY A 392 7.94 -12.29 -13.88
N GLU A 393 7.09 -13.31 -13.66
CA GLU A 393 6.70 -14.27 -14.70
C GLU A 393 5.99 -13.60 -15.87
N ALA A 394 5.06 -12.69 -15.59
CA ALA A 394 4.30 -11.99 -16.63
C ALA A 394 5.21 -11.14 -17.52
N LEU A 395 6.14 -10.38 -16.93
CA LEU A 395 7.10 -9.59 -17.70
C LEU A 395 8.05 -10.46 -18.53
N ALA A 396 8.51 -11.59 -17.98
CA ALA A 396 9.35 -12.53 -18.72
C ALA A 396 8.62 -13.17 -19.91
N ASN A 397 7.35 -13.55 -19.72
CA ASN A 397 6.52 -14.06 -20.82
C ASN A 397 6.32 -13.00 -21.92
N HIS A 398 6.10 -11.74 -21.54
CA HIS A 398 5.96 -10.63 -22.49
C HIS A 398 7.25 -10.42 -23.29
N LEU A 399 8.40 -10.35 -22.60
CA LEU A 399 9.73 -10.22 -23.19
C LEU A 399 10.00 -11.31 -24.23
N ALA A 400 9.70 -12.56 -23.90
CA ALA A 400 9.95 -13.70 -24.78
C ALA A 400 9.00 -13.76 -25.98
N ALA A 401 7.73 -13.39 -25.79
CA ALA A 401 6.70 -13.46 -26.82
C ALA A 401 6.75 -12.31 -27.83
N THR A 402 7.42 -11.20 -27.50
CA THR A 402 7.32 -9.95 -28.25
C THR A 402 8.52 -9.75 -29.19
N PRO A 403 8.38 -9.94 -30.53
CA PRO A 403 9.26 -9.26 -31.48
C PRO A 403 9.04 -7.74 -31.38
N ALA A 404 10.02 -6.92 -31.78
CA ALA A 404 9.98 -5.45 -31.67
C ALA A 404 8.58 -4.88 -31.96
N GLN A 405 7.82 -4.56 -30.90
CA GLN A 405 6.49 -3.98 -30.97
C GLN A 405 6.58 -2.52 -31.46
N PRO A 406 5.47 -1.90 -31.90
CA PRO A 406 5.49 -0.48 -32.22
C PRO A 406 6.04 0.32 -31.04
N ALA A 407 6.84 1.34 -31.35
CA ALA A 407 7.50 2.18 -30.35
C ALA A 407 6.47 2.76 -29.36
N GLY A 408 6.78 2.65 -28.07
CA GLY A 408 5.97 3.20 -26.99
C GLY A 408 5.84 2.30 -25.77
N LEU A 409 5.17 2.85 -24.77
CA LEU A 409 4.86 2.19 -23.51
C LEU A 409 3.72 1.18 -23.70
N SER A 410 4.04 -0.09 -23.52
CA SER A 410 3.08 -1.18 -23.43
C SER A 410 2.69 -1.39 -21.97
N LEU A 411 1.39 -1.30 -21.72
CA LEU A 411 0.78 -1.61 -20.43
C LEU A 411 0.13 -2.99 -20.51
N GLY A 412 -0.21 -3.57 -19.37
CA GLY A 412 -0.92 -4.85 -19.35
C GLY A 412 -2.36 -4.68 -19.88
N ALA A 413 -3.16 -5.74 -19.73
CA ALA A 413 -4.51 -5.81 -20.29
C ALA A 413 -5.46 -4.68 -19.80
N ASP A 414 -5.15 -4.05 -18.67
CA ASP A 414 -6.03 -3.09 -18.00
C ASP A 414 -5.61 -1.62 -18.18
N GLY A 415 -4.55 -1.35 -18.95
CA GLY A 415 -4.17 0.01 -19.37
C GLY A 415 -3.53 0.90 -18.29
N GLY A 416 -3.15 0.32 -17.15
CA GLY A 416 -2.17 0.84 -16.18
C GLY A 416 -2.55 2.10 -15.42
N ARG A 417 -2.68 1.98 -14.11
CA ARG A 417 -2.78 3.11 -13.16
C ARG A 417 -2.33 2.69 -11.77
N PHE A 418 -1.90 3.64 -10.94
CA PHE A 418 -1.83 3.35 -9.51
C PHE A 418 -3.24 3.31 -8.94
N VAL A 419 -3.56 2.29 -8.17
CA VAL A 419 -4.81 2.20 -7.41
C VAL A 419 -4.50 2.00 -5.93
N PRO A 420 -5.29 2.60 -5.02
CA PRO A 420 -5.20 2.31 -3.60
C PRO A 420 -5.20 0.80 -3.34
N ILE A 421 -4.35 0.36 -2.42
CA ILE A 421 -4.53 -0.97 -1.83
C ILE A 421 -5.60 -0.80 -0.73
N GLU A 422 -6.79 -1.37 -0.93
CA GLU A 422 -7.85 -1.38 0.09
C GLU A 422 -7.30 -1.97 1.40
N GLY A 423 -7.55 -1.30 2.53
CA GLY A 423 -7.00 -1.68 3.84
C GLY A 423 -5.58 -1.17 4.14
N ALA A 424 -4.93 -0.44 3.23
CA ALA A 424 -3.57 0.03 3.45
C ALA A 424 -3.46 1.14 4.51
N PHE A 425 -2.70 0.86 5.60
CA PHE A 425 -1.95 1.72 6.54
C PHE A 425 -2.49 3.11 6.96
N GLY A 426 -3.73 3.47 6.65
CA GLY A 426 -4.42 4.58 7.28
C GLY A 426 -4.77 4.16 8.70
N GLY A 427 -4.24 4.86 9.70
CA GLY A 427 -4.91 4.92 10.99
C GLY A 427 -6.40 5.18 10.78
N ALA A 428 -7.24 4.66 11.69
CA ALA A 428 -8.70 4.74 11.64
C ALA A 428 -9.17 5.94 10.80
N PRO A 429 -9.96 5.76 9.72
CA PRO A 429 -10.43 6.89 8.95
C PRO A 429 -11.19 7.79 9.93
N GLY A 430 -10.52 8.87 10.32
CA GLY A 430 -11.16 9.99 10.98
C GLY A 430 -12.29 10.41 10.07
N GLN A 431 -13.41 10.80 10.68
CA GLN A 431 -14.56 11.32 9.94
C GLN A 431 -14.09 12.26 8.82
N PRO A 432 -14.59 12.10 7.59
CA PRO A 432 -14.15 12.93 6.48
C PRO A 432 -14.44 14.40 6.80
N SER A 433 -13.43 15.26 6.57
CA SER A 433 -13.38 16.67 6.97
C SER A 433 -14.50 17.57 6.42
N TRP A 434 -15.44 17.03 5.64
CA TRP A 434 -16.62 17.71 5.14
C TRP A 434 -17.89 17.49 5.98
N VAL A 435 -17.81 16.64 7.02
CA VAL A 435 -18.86 16.52 8.04
C VAL A 435 -18.43 17.42 9.19
N GLN A 436 -18.89 18.67 9.20
CA GLN A 436 -18.71 19.50 10.39
C GLN A 436 -19.54 18.91 11.54
N PRO A 437 -18.95 18.66 12.72
CA PRO A 437 -19.73 18.50 13.93
C PRO A 437 -20.54 19.78 14.17
N ALA A 438 -21.76 19.62 14.70
CA ALA A 438 -22.51 20.76 15.22
C ALA A 438 -21.63 21.54 16.21
N GLU A 439 -21.65 22.87 16.05
CA GLU A 439 -20.75 23.83 16.69
C GLU A 439 -20.63 23.66 18.21
N ALA A 440 -19.40 23.79 18.71
CA ALA A 440 -19.13 24.27 20.07
C ALA A 440 -17.96 25.26 20.03
N GLY A 441 -18.28 26.54 20.23
CA GLY A 441 -17.41 27.49 20.94
C GLY A 441 -16.24 28.15 20.19
N GLY A 442 -16.53 29.31 19.60
CA GLY A 442 -15.70 30.53 19.51
C GLY A 442 -14.17 30.48 19.65
N GLY A 443 -13.47 30.89 18.59
CA GLY A 443 -12.07 31.31 18.66
C GLY A 443 -11.71 32.25 17.51
N ARG A 444 -11.47 33.53 17.82
CA ARG A 444 -11.06 34.59 16.88
C ARG A 444 -9.63 34.33 16.37
N GLY A 445 -9.40 34.53 15.08
CA GLY A 445 -8.05 34.62 14.51
C GLY A 445 -8.08 35.29 13.14
N GLY A 446 -7.71 36.57 13.08
CA GLY A 446 -7.70 37.37 11.86
C GLY A 446 -6.50 37.09 10.96
N GLY A 447 -6.70 37.26 9.66
CA GLY A 447 -5.63 37.22 8.66
C GLY A 447 -6.06 37.98 7.41
N ARG A 448 -5.48 39.16 7.20
CA ARG A 448 -5.66 40.03 6.04
C ARG A 448 -5.06 39.38 4.78
N GLY A 449 -5.70 39.56 3.63
CA GLY A 449 -5.14 39.16 2.34
C GLY A 449 -5.88 39.75 1.13
N GLY A 450 -5.39 40.92 0.70
CA GLY A 450 -5.52 41.63 -0.58
C GLY A 450 -6.44 41.09 -1.68
N GLY A 451 -7.34 41.97 -2.13
CA GLY A 451 -8.13 41.79 -3.34
C GLY A 451 -7.32 41.94 -4.63
N GLY A 452 -7.69 41.16 -5.63
CA GLY A 452 -7.41 41.39 -7.04
C GLY A 452 -8.72 41.22 -7.82
N ARG A 453 -9.22 42.32 -8.39
CA ARG A 453 -10.39 42.34 -9.29
C ARG A 453 -9.96 41.91 -10.68
N GLY A 454 -10.77 41.05 -11.31
CA GLY A 454 -10.70 40.80 -12.75
C GLY A 454 -11.87 39.96 -13.26
N GLY A 455 -12.81 40.60 -13.97
CA GLY A 455 -13.58 40.02 -15.08
C GLY A 455 -14.72 39.06 -14.75
N GLY A 456 -15.96 39.55 -14.86
CA GLY A 456 -17.19 38.76 -14.70
C GLY A 456 -17.57 37.90 -15.90
N GLY A 457 -18.50 36.97 -15.65
CA GLY A 457 -19.24 36.24 -16.68
C GLY A 457 -19.94 34.99 -16.14
N GLY A 458 -21.25 35.08 -15.86
CA GLY A 458 -22.16 33.93 -15.72
C GLY A 458 -22.26 33.30 -14.34
N GLY A 459 -23.15 33.83 -13.48
CA GLY A 459 -23.58 33.19 -12.24
C GLY A 459 -24.46 31.95 -12.49
N GLY A 460 -23.88 30.90 -13.06
CA GLY A 460 -24.48 29.57 -13.07
C GLY A 460 -24.27 28.91 -11.72
N LYS A 461 -25.32 28.29 -11.15
CA LYS A 461 -25.18 27.42 -9.98
C LYS A 461 -24.09 26.39 -10.26
N ARG A 462 -23.03 26.40 -9.46
CA ARG A 462 -21.94 25.43 -9.59
C ARG A 462 -22.34 24.18 -8.83
N TYR A 463 -22.14 23.01 -9.41
CA TYR A 463 -22.44 21.74 -8.77
C TYR A 463 -21.14 20.94 -8.55
N PHE A 464 -21.14 20.05 -7.56
CA PHE A 464 -20.10 19.04 -7.45
C PHE A 464 -20.39 17.91 -8.45
N ALA A 465 -19.49 17.72 -9.42
CA ALA A 465 -19.70 16.77 -10.52
C ALA A 465 -19.91 15.30 -10.08
N GLN A 466 -19.47 14.93 -8.87
CA GLN A 466 -19.53 13.55 -8.35
C GLN A 466 -20.43 13.40 -7.11
N ARG A 467 -21.08 14.46 -6.63
CA ARG A 467 -21.84 14.41 -5.37
C ARG A 467 -23.32 14.58 -5.65
N LEU A 468 -24.10 13.69 -5.08
CA LEU A 468 -25.54 13.70 -5.11
C LEU A 468 -26.08 14.17 -3.76
N PHE A 469 -27.19 14.88 -3.82
CA PHE A 469 -28.05 15.16 -2.71
C PHE A 469 -29.39 14.47 -2.96
N VAL A 470 -29.75 13.54 -2.08
CA VAL A 470 -30.96 12.73 -2.14
C VAL A 470 -31.96 13.31 -1.14
N HIS A 471 -33.14 13.66 -1.62
CA HIS A 471 -34.27 14.14 -0.83
C HIS A 471 -35.41 13.12 -0.87
N ASN A 472 -36.28 13.21 0.14
CA ASN A 472 -37.46 12.36 0.31
C ASN A 472 -37.13 10.87 0.49
N LEU A 473 -35.96 10.59 1.08
CA LEU A 473 -35.55 9.26 1.47
C LEU A 473 -36.51 8.69 2.53
N PRO A 474 -36.93 7.41 2.44
CA PRO A 474 -37.71 6.79 3.51
C PRO A 474 -36.94 6.83 4.84
N TYR A 475 -37.65 7.11 5.93
CA TYR A 475 -37.02 7.41 7.23
C TYR A 475 -36.33 6.18 7.86
N GLU A 476 -36.78 4.99 7.48
CA GLU A 476 -36.23 3.70 7.89
C GLU A 476 -34.99 3.26 7.09
N TRP A 477 -34.55 4.04 6.09
CA TRP A 477 -33.35 3.71 5.32
C TRP A 477 -32.09 4.25 6.01
N GLY A 478 -31.16 3.33 6.29
CA GLY A 478 -29.77 3.64 6.62
C GLY A 478 -28.86 3.69 5.38
N GLU A 479 -27.58 4.01 5.57
CA GLU A 479 -26.60 4.17 4.49
C GLU A 479 -26.47 2.93 3.61
N ALA A 480 -26.41 1.73 4.21
CA ALA A 480 -26.24 0.48 3.47
C ALA A 480 -27.38 0.25 2.46
N ARG A 481 -28.63 0.41 2.90
CA ARG A 481 -29.82 0.25 2.04
C ARG A 481 -29.88 1.29 0.93
N LEU A 482 -29.47 2.52 1.22
CA LEU A 482 -29.39 3.59 0.21
C LEU A 482 -28.36 3.25 -0.88
N VAL A 483 -27.20 2.71 -0.50
CA VAL A 483 -26.16 2.28 -1.46
C VAL A 483 -26.70 1.17 -2.36
N ASP A 484 -27.26 0.10 -1.78
CA ASP A 484 -27.75 -1.06 -2.52
C ASP A 484 -28.78 -0.66 -3.60
N GLU A 485 -29.71 0.24 -3.26
CA GLU A 485 -30.77 0.69 -4.16
C GLU A 485 -30.25 1.60 -5.27
N ILE A 486 -29.24 2.44 -4.97
CA ILE A 486 -28.58 3.27 -6.00
C ILE A 486 -27.82 2.38 -6.97
N GLU A 487 -27.08 1.39 -6.47
CA GLU A 487 -26.27 0.48 -7.30
C GLU A 487 -27.13 -0.47 -8.13
N ALA A 488 -28.23 -0.99 -7.57
CA ALA A 488 -29.21 -1.80 -8.30
C ALA A 488 -29.85 -1.03 -9.47
N CYS A 489 -30.09 0.27 -9.30
CA CYS A 489 -30.64 1.11 -10.36
C CYS A 489 -29.59 1.56 -11.39
N ALA A 490 -28.33 1.72 -10.98
CA ALA A 490 -27.23 2.10 -11.86
C ALA A 490 -26.67 0.90 -12.65
N GLY A 491 -27.03 -0.34 -12.30
CA GLY A 491 -26.60 -1.57 -12.97
C GLY A 491 -25.11 -1.91 -12.76
N ARG A 492 -24.42 -1.16 -11.90
CA ARG A 492 -23.00 -1.32 -11.55
C ARG A 492 -22.72 -0.67 -10.19
N ARG A 493 -21.73 -1.22 -9.47
CA ARG A 493 -21.21 -0.58 -8.26
C ARG A 493 -20.48 0.70 -8.62
N SER A 494 -20.87 1.81 -8.02
CA SER A 494 -20.37 3.14 -8.38
C SER A 494 -20.53 4.18 -7.26
N VAL A 495 -20.95 3.75 -6.07
CA VAL A 495 -21.11 4.62 -4.90
C VAL A 495 -19.85 4.52 -4.03
N SER A 496 -19.12 5.62 -3.89
CA SER A 496 -17.88 5.68 -3.08
C SER A 496 -18.13 6.07 -1.61
N ALA A 497 -19.26 6.73 -1.31
CA ALA A 497 -19.70 7.02 0.06
C ALA A 497 -21.18 7.42 0.10
N ALA A 498 -21.87 7.11 1.20
CA ALA A 498 -23.22 7.60 1.49
C ALA A 498 -23.33 8.01 2.96
N GLN A 499 -24.13 9.05 3.24
CA GLN A 499 -24.47 9.50 4.59
C GLN A 499 -25.93 9.91 4.64
N VAL A 500 -26.72 9.30 5.53
CA VAL A 500 -28.08 9.76 5.82
C VAL A 500 -28.00 10.90 6.83
N LEU A 501 -28.70 12.00 6.56
CA LEU A 501 -28.71 13.16 7.42
C LEU A 501 -29.70 12.93 8.57
N THR A 502 -29.21 12.97 9.80
CA THR A 502 -30.00 12.77 11.02
C THR A 502 -30.22 14.08 11.79
N SER A 503 -31.22 14.11 12.68
CA SER A 503 -31.42 15.16 13.67
C SER A 503 -30.43 14.99 14.84
N ALA A 504 -30.37 15.98 15.74
CA ALA A 504 -29.57 15.89 16.97
C ALA A 504 -29.96 14.67 17.85
N ASP A 505 -31.22 14.24 17.76
CA ASP A 505 -31.77 13.08 18.48
C ASP A 505 -31.58 11.76 17.70
N GLY A 506 -30.80 11.75 16.62
CA GLY A 506 -30.45 10.56 15.85
C GLY A 506 -31.49 10.09 14.83
N LEU A 507 -32.61 10.80 14.67
CA LEU A 507 -33.67 10.42 13.74
C LEU A 507 -33.34 10.86 12.30
N SER A 508 -33.61 10.01 11.31
CA SER A 508 -33.43 10.35 9.90
C SER A 508 -34.25 11.58 9.51
N ARG A 509 -33.64 12.50 8.75
CA ARG A 509 -34.32 13.68 8.20
C ARG A 509 -34.86 13.42 6.79
N GLY A 510 -34.84 12.17 6.32
CA GLY A 510 -35.29 11.81 4.98
C GLY A 510 -34.45 12.43 3.87
N MET A 511 -33.17 12.68 4.15
CA MET A 511 -32.20 13.26 3.21
C MET A 511 -30.88 12.54 3.33
N ALA A 512 -30.12 12.45 2.25
CA ALA A 512 -28.79 11.87 2.26
C ALA A 512 -27.84 12.58 1.29
N LYS A 513 -26.55 12.49 1.58
CA LYS A 513 -25.47 12.88 0.67
C LYS A 513 -24.78 11.62 0.17
N VAL A 514 -24.61 11.53 -1.14
CA VAL A 514 -23.99 10.36 -1.78
C VAL A 514 -22.88 10.85 -2.69
N ARG A 515 -21.73 10.16 -2.67
CA ARG A 515 -20.63 10.42 -3.60
C ARG A 515 -20.50 9.26 -4.56
N MET A 516 -20.43 9.56 -5.84
CA MET A 516 -20.18 8.59 -6.91
C MET A 516 -18.70 8.52 -7.23
N GLU A 517 -18.24 7.38 -7.75
CA GLU A 517 -16.87 7.17 -8.20
C GLU A 517 -16.49 8.10 -9.37
N THR A 518 -17.42 8.33 -10.30
CA THR A 518 -17.21 9.17 -11.50
C THR A 518 -18.31 10.22 -11.68
N ALA A 519 -18.03 11.25 -12.48
CA ALA A 519 -19.01 12.30 -12.76
C ALA A 519 -20.13 11.80 -13.70
N GLU A 520 -19.78 10.85 -14.56
CA GLU A 520 -20.66 10.15 -15.48
C GLU A 520 -21.66 9.30 -14.68
N ALA A 521 -21.19 8.56 -13.67
CA ALA A 521 -22.04 7.78 -12.77
C ALA A 521 -22.99 8.67 -11.96
N ALA A 522 -22.53 9.84 -11.49
CA ALA A 522 -23.40 10.81 -10.83
C ALA A 522 -24.48 11.37 -11.76
N SER A 523 -24.12 11.70 -13.00
CA SER A 523 -25.08 12.19 -13.99
C SER A 523 -26.09 11.12 -14.40
N GLU A 524 -25.67 9.86 -14.47
CA GLU A 524 -26.54 8.71 -14.71
C GLU A 524 -27.47 8.43 -13.54
N ALA A 525 -26.96 8.43 -12.30
CA ALA A 525 -27.75 8.24 -11.09
C ALA A 525 -28.83 9.32 -10.93
N VAL A 526 -28.53 10.59 -11.22
CA VAL A 526 -29.55 11.64 -11.25
C VAL A 526 -30.64 11.33 -12.28
N ARG A 527 -30.25 10.95 -13.51
CA ARG A 527 -31.22 10.63 -14.58
C ARG A 527 -32.10 9.42 -14.28
N SER A 528 -31.57 8.41 -13.59
CA SER A 528 -32.28 7.13 -13.37
C SER A 528 -33.07 7.09 -12.05
N LEU A 529 -32.68 7.89 -11.06
CA LEU A 529 -33.26 7.85 -9.71
C LEU A 529 -34.15 9.05 -9.39
N ASP A 530 -33.95 10.21 -10.01
CA ASP A 530 -34.80 11.37 -9.76
C ASP A 530 -36.24 11.09 -10.21
N GLY A 531 -37.19 11.19 -9.28
CA GLY A 531 -38.60 10.87 -9.50
C GLY A 531 -38.96 9.38 -9.36
N LYS A 532 -38.00 8.49 -9.12
CA LYS A 532 -38.27 7.05 -8.93
C LYS A 532 -38.90 6.80 -7.56
N THR A 533 -39.97 6.01 -7.53
CA THR A 533 -40.64 5.65 -6.27
C THR A 533 -39.95 4.45 -5.64
N LEU A 534 -39.29 4.66 -4.50
CA LEU A 534 -38.61 3.63 -3.70
C LEU A 534 -39.11 3.70 -2.26
N GLY A 535 -39.43 2.55 -1.65
CA GLY A 535 -40.01 2.51 -0.30
C GLY A 535 -41.33 3.29 -0.17
N GLY A 536 -42.13 3.35 -1.24
CA GLY A 536 -43.41 4.09 -1.27
C GLY A 536 -43.28 5.62 -1.38
N ARG A 537 -42.07 6.15 -1.61
CA ARG A 537 -41.81 7.60 -1.74
C ARG A 537 -41.05 7.89 -3.03
N ALA A 538 -41.46 8.92 -3.76
CA ALA A 538 -40.71 9.40 -4.92
C ALA A 538 -39.44 10.11 -4.46
N LEU A 539 -38.26 9.54 -4.72
CA LEU A 539 -37.00 10.16 -4.39
C LEU A 539 -36.77 11.39 -5.28
N ARG A 540 -36.06 12.38 -4.75
CA ARG A 540 -35.54 13.50 -5.54
C ARG A 540 -34.03 13.52 -5.44
N VAL A 541 -33.35 13.33 -6.56
CA VAL A 541 -31.89 13.18 -6.62
C VAL A 541 -31.32 14.29 -7.50
N SER A 542 -30.40 15.08 -6.96
CA SER A 542 -29.75 16.16 -7.69
C SER A 542 -28.25 16.20 -7.41
N LEU A 543 -27.46 16.77 -8.32
CA LEU A 543 -26.06 17.09 -7.97
C LEU A 543 -26.02 18.08 -6.80
N GLU A 544 -25.07 17.89 -5.88
CA GLU A 544 -24.90 18.77 -4.73
C GLU A 544 -24.45 20.16 -5.22
N GLU A 545 -25.24 21.19 -4.90
CA GLU A 545 -24.94 22.58 -5.22
C GLU A 545 -23.74 23.06 -4.39
N ARG A 546 -22.74 23.64 -5.05
CA ARG A 546 -21.66 24.39 -4.42
C ARG A 546 -22.24 25.71 -3.92
N ARG A 547 -22.46 25.81 -2.61
CA ARG A 547 -22.73 27.09 -1.97
C ARG A 547 -21.43 27.85 -1.81
N ASP A 548 -21.18 28.81 -2.70
CA ASP A 548 -20.21 29.86 -2.46
C ASP A 548 -20.75 30.74 -1.32
N GLY A 549 -19.97 30.91 -0.25
CA GLY A 549 -20.41 31.56 0.99
C GLY A 549 -21.01 32.96 0.76
N GLY A 550 -22.34 33.05 0.81
CA GLY A 550 -23.11 34.28 0.80
C GLY A 550 -23.94 34.38 2.08
N GLY A 551 -23.63 35.39 2.89
CA GLY A 551 -24.27 35.65 4.18
C GLY A 551 -25.80 35.73 4.07
N GLY A 552 -26.47 35.11 5.04
CA GLY A 552 -27.92 35.14 5.16
C GLY A 552 -28.44 36.56 5.34
N GLY A 553 -29.22 37.02 4.37
CA GLY A 553 -30.04 38.21 4.50
C GLY A 553 -31.14 37.95 5.53
N VAL A 554 -31.10 38.71 6.63
CA VAL A 554 -32.21 38.79 7.57
C VAL A 554 -33.20 39.82 7.04
N GLY A 555 -34.44 39.38 6.84
CA GLY A 555 -35.54 40.18 6.32
C GLY A 555 -35.87 41.39 7.19
N ARG A 556 -36.22 42.48 6.50
CA ARG A 556 -36.83 43.70 7.04
C ARG A 556 -38.00 43.39 7.98
N GLY A 557 -37.95 43.94 9.19
CA GLY A 557 -39.08 44.00 10.12
C GLY A 557 -39.01 45.24 11.02
N GLY A 558 -39.74 46.29 10.61
CA GLY A 558 -40.47 47.21 11.49
C GLY A 558 -39.74 48.06 12.55
N GLY A 559 -39.72 49.37 12.31
CA GLY A 559 -40.48 50.27 13.18
C GLY A 559 -39.74 51.12 14.23
N ARG A 560 -39.87 52.44 14.03
CA ARG A 560 -40.06 53.51 15.03
C ARG A 560 -38.84 54.01 15.84
N GLY A 561 -38.39 55.21 15.46
CA GLY A 561 -38.75 56.40 16.24
C GLY A 561 -37.63 57.15 16.97
N ARG A 562 -37.52 58.46 16.64
CA ARG A 562 -37.05 59.62 17.45
C ARG A 562 -35.57 59.56 17.90
N GLY A 563 -34.74 60.58 17.76
CA GLY A 563 -34.94 62.02 17.61
C GLY A 563 -33.97 62.73 18.59
N ASN A 564 -33.37 63.84 18.15
CA ASN A 564 -32.64 64.84 18.96
C ASN A 564 -31.24 64.40 19.47
N GLY A 565 -30.18 65.19 19.47
CA GLY A 565 -29.96 66.60 19.16
C GLY A 565 -28.70 67.08 19.91
N GLY A 566 -27.94 68.01 19.30
CA GLY A 566 -26.91 68.83 19.96
C GLY A 566 -25.66 68.09 20.47
N GLY A 567 -24.47 68.67 20.53
CA GLY A 567 -24.04 70.04 20.34
C GLY A 567 -22.71 70.24 21.08
N ARG A 568 -21.81 70.99 20.44
CA ARG A 568 -20.80 71.87 21.03
C ARG A 568 -19.69 71.33 21.96
N ALA A 569 -18.48 71.64 21.47
CA ALA A 569 -17.48 72.51 22.10
C ALA A 569 -16.49 71.92 23.11
N GLY A 570 -15.22 72.26 22.88
CA GLY A 570 -14.48 72.97 23.91
C GLY A 570 -13.11 72.41 24.29
N ARG A 571 -12.10 72.83 23.52
CA ARG A 571 -10.88 73.50 24.00
C ARG A 571 -10.03 72.88 25.13
N ARG A 572 -8.73 72.87 24.78
CA ARG A 572 -7.55 73.33 25.55
C ARG A 572 -7.01 72.42 26.66
N GLY A 573 -5.69 72.23 26.58
CA GLY A 573 -4.83 72.41 27.74
C GLY A 573 -3.60 71.51 27.71
N GLY A 574 -2.52 72.00 27.11
CA GLY A 574 -1.17 71.52 27.41
C GLY A 574 -0.58 72.21 28.64
N ARG A 575 0.47 71.58 29.18
CA ARG A 575 1.46 71.92 30.22
C ARG A 575 1.48 70.75 31.23
N ALA A 576 2.62 70.21 31.64
CA ALA A 576 4.01 70.65 31.59
C ALA A 576 4.92 69.48 31.21
#